data_AF-A0A2A4MB51-F1
#
_entry.id   AF-A0A2A4MB51-F1
#
_cell.length_a   1.000
_cell.length_b   1.000
_cell.length_c   1.000
_cell.angle_alpha   90.00
_cell.angle_beta   90.00
_cell.angle_gamma   90.00
#
_symmetry.space_group_name_H-M   'P 1'
#
loop_
_entity.id
_entity.type
_entity.pdbx_description
1 polymer ?
#
loop_
_entity_poly.entity_id
_entity_poly.type
_entity_poly.pdbx_seq_one_letter_code
_entity_poly.pdbx_strand_id
1 'polypeptide(L)'
;KQLGLANITLNKNSVPNDPNSPFVTGGLRIGSPAMTTRGFMEDEAKVVANWICDILDDVENSSLIAEIKTKAEKLCAKFPVYAKPVS
;
A
#
# COMPACT_ATOMS: atom_id res chain seq x y z
N LYS A 1 7.33 7.43 1.66
CA LYS A 1 6.63 8.40 2.53
C LYS A 1 5.21 8.63 2.01
N GLN A 2 5.07 8.88 0.71
CA GLN A 2 3.85 9.16 -0.03
C GLN A 2 2.81 8.03 0.08
N LEU A 3 3.20 6.78 -0.15
CA LEU A 3 2.30 5.62 0.05
C LEU A 3 1.70 5.57 1.47
N GLY A 4 2.48 5.94 2.48
CA GLY A 4 2.01 6.02 3.86
C GLY A 4 0.94 7.11 4.08
N LEU A 5 0.99 8.22 3.33
CA LEU A 5 -0.04 9.24 3.37
C LEU A 5 -1.38 8.75 2.78
N ALA A 6 -1.32 7.75 1.89
CA ALA A 6 -2.49 7.07 1.32
C ALA A 6 -2.97 5.86 2.15
N ASN A 7 -2.49 5.68 3.38
CA ASN A 7 -2.72 4.49 4.21
C ASN A 7 -2.22 3.16 3.59
N ILE A 8 -1.24 3.22 2.69
CA ILE A 8 -0.57 2.05 2.11
C ILE A 8 0.81 1.89 2.77
N THR A 9 0.94 0.87 3.62
CA THR A 9 2.16 0.62 4.39
C THR A 9 3.00 -0.47 3.74
N LEU A 10 4.19 -0.12 3.26
CA LEU A 10 5.17 -1.02 2.67
C LEU A 10 6.58 -0.73 3.21
N ASN A 11 7.50 -1.69 3.05
CA ASN A 11 8.88 -1.55 3.48
C ASN A 11 9.82 -1.36 2.28
N LYS A 12 10.62 -0.29 2.32
CA LYS A 12 11.72 -0.03 1.38
C LYS A 12 12.80 -1.11 1.53
N ASN A 13 13.27 -1.67 0.43
CA ASN A 13 14.37 -2.64 0.38
C ASN A 13 15.27 -2.40 -0.81
N SER A 14 16.57 -2.68 -0.68
CA SER A 14 17.49 -2.69 -1.81
C SER A 14 17.12 -3.81 -2.78
N VAL A 15 17.28 -3.55 -4.07
CA VAL A 15 17.23 -4.59 -5.12
C VAL A 15 18.64 -5.05 -5.47
N PRO A 16 18.83 -6.23 -6.08
CA PRO A 16 20.14 -6.61 -6.60
C PRO A 16 20.67 -5.54 -7.55
N ASN A 17 21.93 -5.12 -7.36
CA ASN A 17 22.60 -4.07 -8.12
C ASN A 17 21.92 -2.67 -8.03
N ASP A 18 21.23 -2.36 -6.93
CA ASP A 18 20.65 -1.03 -6.72
C ASP A 18 21.73 0.07 -6.81
N PRO A 19 21.67 0.97 -7.79
CA PRO A 19 22.65 2.04 -7.94
C PRO A 19 22.52 3.11 -6.85
N ASN A 20 21.43 3.08 -6.08
CA ASN A 20 21.14 4.06 -5.05
C ASN A 20 21.71 3.65 -3.69
N SER A 21 21.92 4.65 -2.83
CA SER A 21 22.40 4.47 -1.46
C SER A 21 21.50 3.52 -0.65
N PRO A 22 22.03 2.73 0.31
CA PRO A 22 21.22 1.89 1.21
C PRO A 22 20.12 2.63 1.97
N PHE A 23 20.27 3.95 2.14
CA PHE A 23 19.26 4.81 2.79
C PHE A 23 18.16 5.30 1.82
N VAL A 24 18.39 5.18 0.52
CA VAL A 24 17.47 5.51 -0.58
C VAL A 24 17.39 4.30 -1.49
N THR A 25 16.75 3.24 -1.02
CA THR A 25 16.62 2.01 -1.82
C THR A 25 15.62 2.20 -2.96
N GLY A 26 15.93 1.66 -4.13
CA GLY A 26 15.06 1.64 -5.31
C GLY A 26 13.97 0.56 -5.28
N GLY A 27 13.97 -0.33 -4.28
CA GLY A 27 12.99 -1.41 -4.17
C GLY A 27 11.93 -1.24 -3.08
N LEU A 28 10.81 -1.94 -3.30
CA LEU A 28 9.73 -2.14 -2.34
C LEU A 28 9.54 -3.65 -2.11
N ARG A 29 9.38 -4.06 -0.86
CA ARG A 29 8.93 -5.41 -0.52
C ARG A 29 7.45 -5.38 -0.17
N ILE A 30 6.68 -6.23 -0.85
CA ILE A 30 5.23 -6.35 -0.68
C ILE A 30 4.94 -7.77 -0.16
N GLY A 31 4.08 -7.88 0.85
CA GLY A 31 3.64 -9.16 1.39
C GLY A 31 2.12 -9.27 1.37
N SER A 32 1.60 -10.40 0.86
CA SER A 32 0.17 -10.71 0.84
C SER A 32 -0.46 -11.14 2.18
N PRO A 33 0.25 -11.70 3.19
CA PRO A 33 -0.40 -12.29 4.37
C PRO A 33 -1.37 -11.35 5.12
N ALA A 34 -1.01 -10.06 5.26
CA ALA A 34 -1.87 -9.10 5.94
C ALA A 34 -3.19 -8.82 5.20
N MET A 35 -3.17 -8.91 3.87
CA MET A 35 -4.34 -8.68 3.01
C MET A 35 -5.20 -9.95 2.97
N THR A 36 -4.58 -11.10 2.73
CA THR A 36 -5.29 -12.39 2.60
C THR A 36 -5.92 -12.84 3.92
N THR A 37 -5.29 -12.58 5.06
CA THR A 37 -5.87 -12.88 6.39
C THR A 37 -7.14 -12.07 6.67
N ARG A 38 -7.31 -10.93 5.99
CA ARG A 38 -8.51 -10.08 6.08
C ARG A 38 -9.57 -10.43 5.04
N GLY A 39 -9.31 -11.40 4.16
CA GLY A 39 -10.24 -11.84 3.12
C GLY A 39 -10.10 -11.11 1.77
N PHE A 40 -9.02 -10.37 1.53
CA PHE A 40 -8.74 -9.84 0.20
C PHE A 40 -8.44 -10.99 -0.76
N MET A 41 -8.97 -10.88 -1.98
CA MET A 41 -8.70 -11.79 -3.07
C MET A 41 -7.90 -11.07 -4.17
N GLU A 42 -7.74 -11.71 -5.32
CA GLU A 42 -6.91 -11.23 -6.42
C GLU A 42 -7.35 -9.86 -6.94
N ASP A 43 -8.65 -9.58 -6.95
CA ASP A 43 -9.18 -8.33 -7.49
C ASP A 43 -8.89 -7.15 -6.58
N GLU A 44 -9.01 -7.30 -5.26
CA GLU A 44 -8.57 -6.27 -4.31
C GLU A 44 -7.06 -6.06 -4.36
N ALA A 45 -6.29 -7.14 -4.54
CA ALA A 45 -4.84 -7.05 -4.68
C ALA A 45 -4.43 -6.25 -5.92
N LYS A 46 -5.08 -6.47 -7.07
CA LYS A 46 -4.87 -5.68 -8.30
C LYS A 46 -5.18 -4.21 -8.09
N VAL A 47 -6.29 -3.90 -7.41
CA VAL A 47 -6.68 -2.52 -7.12
C VAL A 47 -5.61 -1.81 -6.27
N VAL A 48 -5.13 -2.46 -5.22
CA VAL A 48 -4.06 -1.89 -4.37
C VAL A 48 -2.75 -1.74 -5.15
N ALA A 49 -2.40 -2.69 -6.01
CA ALA A 49 -1.22 -2.59 -6.87
C ALA A 49 -1.29 -1.39 -7.81
N ASN A 50 -2.45 -1.16 -8.45
CA ASN A 50 -2.65 0.00 -9.31
C ASN A 50 -2.50 1.32 -8.54
N TRP A 51 -3.06 1.43 -7.33
CA TRP A 51 -2.87 2.63 -6.50
C TRP A 51 -1.41 2.88 -6.12
N ILE A 52 -0.63 1.81 -5.90
CA ILE A 52 0.80 1.94 -5.65
C ILE A 52 1.48 2.51 -6.90
N CYS A 53 1.18 2.00 -8.09
CA CYS A 53 1.70 2.52 -9.35
C CYS A 53 1.31 3.99 -9.57
N ASP A 54 0.02 4.34 -9.44
CA ASP A 54 -0.48 5.71 -9.64
C ASP A 54 0.26 6.72 -8.74
N ILE A 55 0.51 6.36 -7.48
CA ILE A 55 1.26 7.22 -6.54
C ILE A 55 2.75 7.31 -6.90
N LEU A 56 3.35 6.22 -7.38
CA LEU A 56 4.77 6.21 -7.75
C LEU A 56 5.04 6.96 -9.05
N ASP A 57 4.07 6.98 -9.98
CA ASP A 57 4.16 7.73 -11.23
C ASP A 57 4.01 9.24 -11.03
N ASP A 58 3.27 9.67 -10.00
CA ASP A 58 3.07 11.09 -9.66
C ASP A 58 3.14 11.35 -8.14
N VAL A 59 4.35 11.20 -7.59
CA VAL A 59 4.61 11.22 -6.13
C VAL A 59 4.26 12.53 -5.42
N GLU A 60 4.15 13.65 -6.13
CA GLU A 60 3.84 14.97 -5.55
C GLU A 60 2.34 15.34 -5.65
N ASN A 61 1.52 14.48 -6.27
CA ASN A 61 0.10 14.72 -6.44
C ASN A 61 -0.70 14.44 -5.16
N SER A 62 -0.72 15.44 -4.29
CA SER A 62 -1.43 15.40 -3.01
C SER A 62 -2.93 15.11 -3.15
N SER A 63 -3.57 15.55 -4.23
CA SER A 63 -5.00 15.29 -4.49
C SER A 63 -5.25 13.81 -4.79
N LEU A 64 -4.44 13.19 -5.66
CA LEU A 64 -4.49 11.77 -5.97
C LEU A 64 -4.25 10.92 -4.72
N ILE A 65 -3.24 11.28 -3.92
CA ILE A 65 -2.91 10.60 -2.65
C ILE A 65 -4.10 10.65 -1.69
N ALA A 66 -4.77 11.80 -1.55
CA ALA A 66 -5.94 11.95 -0.71
C ALA A 66 -7.14 11.13 -1.21
N GLU A 67 -7.37 11.08 -2.52
CA GLU A 67 -8.41 10.26 -3.13
C GLU A 67 -8.17 8.76 -2.85
N ILE A 68 -6.95 8.29 -3.09
CA ILE A 68 -6.55 6.89 -2.84
C ILE A 68 -6.69 6.56 -1.36
N LYS A 69 -6.32 7.47 -0.46
CA LYS A 69 -6.53 7.28 0.99
C LYS A 69 -7.99 6.94 1.31
N THR A 70 -8.94 7.74 0.79
CA THR A 70 -10.37 7.50 1.01
C THR A 70 -10.82 6.16 0.38
N LYS A 71 -10.30 5.79 -0.80
CA LYS A 71 -10.59 4.49 -1.41
C LYS A 71 -10.04 3.32 -0.57
N ALA A 72 -8.83 3.45 -0.03
CA ALA A 72 -8.19 2.45 0.81
C ALA A 72 -8.94 2.23 2.13
N GLU A 73 -9.43 3.31 2.76
CA GLU A 73 -10.28 3.24 3.95
C GLU A 73 -11.59 2.51 3.67
N LYS A 74 -12.27 2.86 2.57
CA LYS A 74 -13.51 2.19 2.14
C LYS A 74 -13.29 0.71 1.85
N LEU A 75 -12.18 0.35 1.20
CA LEU A 75 -11.83 -1.03 0.95
C LEU A 75 -11.58 -1.79 2.26
N CYS A 76 -10.77 -1.22 3.15
CA CYS A 76 -10.49 -1.81 4.46
C CYS A 76 -11.74 -2.01 5.32
N ALA A 77 -12.72 -1.11 5.23
CA ALA A 77 -13.98 -1.22 5.98
C ALA A 77 -14.83 -2.43 5.54
N LYS A 78 -14.71 -2.89 4.29
CA LYS A 78 -15.36 -4.12 3.80
C LYS A 78 -14.73 -5.40 4.37
N PHE A 79 -13.49 -5.30 4.84
CA PHE A 79 -12.65 -6.41 5.30
C PHE A 79 -12.05 -6.08 6.68
N PRO A 80 -12.90 -6.02 7.73
CA PRO A 80 -12.47 -5.67 9.08
C PRO A 80 -11.48 -6.70 9.63
N VAL A 81 -10.48 -6.23 10.36
CA VAL A 81 -9.44 -7.10 10.95
C VAL A 81 -10.00 -7.97 12.07
N TYR A 82 -10.92 -7.43 12.87
CA TYR A 82 -11.55 -8.12 13.98
C TYR A 82 -13.07 -8.00 13.84
N ALA A 83 -13.78 -9.13 13.83
CA ALA A 83 -15.24 -9.18 13.70
C ALA A 83 -15.99 -8.71 14.95
N LYS A 84 -15.30 -8.63 16.10
CA LYS A 84 -15.81 -8.05 17.35
C LYS A 84 -14.73 -7.15 17.96
N PRO A 85 -15.07 -5.97 18.48
CA PRO A 85 -14.18 -5.26 19.38
C PRO A 85 -13.88 -6.18 20.57
N VAL A 86 -12.61 -6.28 20.96
CA VAL A 86 -12.26 -6.89 22.24
C VAL A 86 -12.78 -5.92 23.31
N SER A 87 -13.86 -6.32 23.98
CA SER A 87 -14.44 -5.62 25.14
C SER A 87 -13.50 -5.68 26.34
#